data_AF-A0A8T4R5B7-F1
#
_entry.id   AF-A0A8T4R5B7-F1
#
_cell.length_a   1.000
_cell.length_b   1.000
_cell.length_c   1.000
_cell.angle_alpha   90.00
_cell.angle_beta   90.00
_cell.angle_gamma   90.00
#
_symmetry.space_group_name_H-M   'P 1'
#
loop_
_entity.id
_entity.type
_entity.pdbx_description
1 polymer ?
#
loop_
_entity_poly.entity_id
_entity_poly.type
_entity_poly.pdbx_seq_one_letter_code
_entity_poly.pdbx_strand_id
1 'polypeptide(L)'
;MSTKPTAKQDPNKLKVRKLNVNKPNVSELNVNEQNKNEQYFNEQYINEQLVKKSLEKQQYGFVGEHSACKICTYTKRSIKDEDVCYKQKFYGIRSHLCCQMTPIMICNNQCIFCWRDTSAHTAIKVKHKLDEPKEIINGCIKMQKKLLSGLGGFDKTNKEKWRQAYTPKHYAISLTGEPTLYLKLGALIKEIHSLGSTSFLVTNGLQPEALKKLEKDSALPTQLYVSVDAPNEELFKKIDKPLLKDGWQRLIKTLKLLPELGKKTRTTLRFTIIKGMNDCFPEQWAEIIKISNPLFVEVKAYMFVGSSRQRLLIENMPRHHEIIEFSKRICEHCGYKIIDDKKESRVVLLMKKEVKGRIMKFD
;
A
#
# COMPACT_ATOMS: atom_id res chain seq x y z
N MET A 1 48.59 -22.46 76.54
CA MET A 1 47.27 -23.05 76.20
C MET A 1 46.87 -22.47 74.85
N SER A 2 47.22 -23.15 73.75
CA SER A 2 46.44 -24.20 73.07
C SER A 2 45.37 -23.65 72.12
N THR A 3 45.56 -24.01 70.83
CA THR A 3 44.55 -24.41 69.84
C THR A 3 43.64 -23.38 69.12
N LYS A 4 43.88 -23.25 67.80
CA LYS A 4 42.89 -23.18 66.69
C LYS A 4 41.84 -24.33 66.76
N PRO A 5 40.95 -24.57 65.78
CA PRO A 5 39.94 -23.77 65.04
C PRO A 5 38.56 -24.50 65.02
N THR A 6 37.55 -24.03 64.28
CA THR A 6 36.44 -24.77 63.54
C THR A 6 35.24 -23.83 63.34
N ALA A 7 34.54 -23.67 62.21
CA ALA A 7 34.05 -24.51 61.09
C ALA A 7 32.64 -25.08 61.30
N LYS A 8 31.84 -25.03 60.21
CA LYS A 8 30.63 -25.81 59.83
C LYS A 8 29.25 -25.27 60.31
N GLN A 9 28.40 -24.81 59.37
CA GLN A 9 27.33 -25.54 58.61
C GLN A 9 26.07 -25.78 59.46
N ASP A 10 24.81 -25.74 59.03
CA ASP A 10 24.09 -25.46 57.77
C ASP A 10 22.56 -25.38 58.17
N PRO A 11 21.56 -25.60 57.30
CA PRO A 11 20.52 -24.67 56.89
C PRO A 11 19.14 -24.99 57.52
N ASN A 12 18.10 -24.32 57.03
CA ASN A 12 16.66 -24.58 57.26
C ASN A 12 16.09 -24.18 58.62
N LYS A 13 15.36 -23.06 58.63
CA LYS A 13 13.95 -22.98 59.08
C LYS A 13 13.45 -21.55 58.97
N LEU A 14 12.55 -21.27 58.02
CA LEU A 14 11.40 -20.40 58.27
C LEU A 14 10.24 -20.75 57.33
N LYS A 15 9.11 -20.98 57.99
CA LYS A 15 7.89 -21.64 57.52
C LYS A 15 7.09 -20.70 56.62
N VAL A 16 6.66 -21.20 55.46
CA VAL A 16 5.59 -20.61 54.65
C VAL A 16 4.27 -21.29 55.01
N ARG A 17 3.26 -20.49 55.39
CA ARG A 17 1.89 -20.92 55.69
C ARG A 17 1.18 -21.40 54.41
N LYS A 18 0.58 -22.59 54.45
CA LYS A 18 -0.27 -23.15 53.39
C LYS A 18 -1.65 -22.48 53.41
N LEU A 19 -2.12 -22.05 52.23
CA LEU A 19 -3.53 -21.75 51.97
C LEU A 19 -4.14 -22.91 51.19
N ASN A 20 -5.25 -23.45 51.73
CA ASN A 20 -6.09 -24.49 51.16
C ASN A 20 -7.05 -23.88 50.13
N VAL A 21 -7.09 -24.40 48.90
CA VAL A 21 -8.28 -24.29 48.03
C VAL A 21 -8.41 -25.57 47.18
N ASN A 22 -9.63 -26.08 47.13
CA ASN A 22 -10.07 -27.40 46.67
C ASN A 22 -9.79 -27.71 45.19
N LYS A 23 -9.49 -28.99 44.90
CA LYS A 23 -9.50 -29.60 43.56
C LYS A 23 -10.90 -30.15 43.25
N PRO A 24 -11.42 -30.04 42.01
CA PRO A 24 -12.47 -30.92 41.54
C PRO A 24 -11.89 -32.21 40.92
N ASN A 25 -12.67 -33.27 41.07
CA ASN A 25 -12.43 -34.65 40.65
C ASN A 25 -12.22 -34.81 39.14
N VAL A 26 -11.31 -35.71 38.79
CA VAL A 26 -11.13 -36.27 37.45
C VAL A 26 -11.77 -37.66 37.47
N SER A 27 -12.92 -37.82 36.83
CA SER A 27 -13.43 -39.13 36.42
C SER A 27 -14.22 -38.98 35.13
N GLU A 28 -13.68 -39.63 34.10
CA GLU A 28 -14.35 -40.20 32.94
C GLU A 28 -15.19 -39.27 32.06
N LEU A 29 -14.78 -39.12 30.79
CA LEU A 29 -15.66 -39.29 29.63
C LEU A 29 -14.82 -39.33 28.34
N ASN A 30 -14.64 -40.56 27.87
CA ASN A 30 -14.50 -41.05 26.51
C ASN A 30 -13.71 -40.26 25.45
N VAL A 31 -12.67 -40.95 24.99
CA VAL A 31 -11.91 -40.77 23.76
C VAL A 31 -12.85 -40.79 22.55
N ASN A 32 -12.80 -39.73 21.74
CA ASN A 32 -12.97 -39.84 20.30
C ASN A 32 -12.07 -38.81 19.62
N GLU A 33 -10.93 -39.30 19.13
CA GLU A 33 -10.09 -38.61 18.16
C GLU A 33 -10.87 -38.46 16.86
N GLN A 34 -11.04 -37.22 16.36
CA GLN A 34 -10.98 -36.87 14.94
C GLN A 34 -11.34 -35.39 14.74
N ASN A 35 -10.34 -34.59 14.35
CA ASN A 35 -10.36 -33.48 13.39
C ASN A 35 -9.52 -32.27 13.80
N LYS A 36 -8.25 -32.34 13.37
CA LYS A 36 -7.44 -31.31 12.72
C LYS A 36 -7.85 -29.84 12.95
N ASN A 37 -7.09 -29.17 13.82
CA ASN A 37 -6.47 -27.85 13.65
C ASN A 37 -7.07 -26.93 12.55
N GLU A 38 -8.17 -26.25 12.88
CA GLU A 38 -8.41 -24.90 12.36
C GLU A 38 -7.81 -23.90 13.34
N GLN A 39 -6.76 -23.22 12.90
CA GLN A 39 -6.13 -22.14 13.65
C GLN A 39 -7.06 -20.94 13.59
N TYR A 40 -7.97 -20.83 14.57
CA TYR A 40 -8.88 -19.69 14.73
C TYR A 40 -8.07 -18.39 14.82
N PHE A 41 -8.09 -17.60 13.76
CA PHE A 41 -7.72 -16.19 13.83
C PHE A 41 -8.81 -15.48 14.64
N ASN A 42 -8.42 -14.76 15.69
CA ASN A 42 -9.31 -13.86 16.43
C ASN A 42 -10.03 -12.91 15.47
N GLU A 43 -11.28 -13.22 15.11
CA GLU A 43 -12.21 -12.24 14.55
C GLU A 43 -12.57 -11.27 15.67
N GLN A 44 -11.69 -10.29 15.89
CA GLN A 44 -12.10 -9.08 16.60
C GLN A 44 -13.24 -8.48 15.76
N TYR A 45 -14.47 -8.56 16.26
CA TYR A 45 -15.66 -8.10 15.55
C TYR A 45 -15.58 -6.58 15.39
N ILE A 46 -15.01 -6.15 14.27
CA ILE A 46 -14.87 -4.73 13.98
C ILE A 46 -16.20 -4.23 13.46
N ASN A 47 -16.74 -3.24 14.16
CA ASN A 47 -17.99 -2.62 13.77
C ASN A 47 -17.80 -1.85 12.45
N GLU A 48 -18.21 -2.48 11.34
CA GLU A 48 -18.09 -1.94 9.99
C GLU A 48 -18.71 -0.54 9.85
N GLN A 49 -19.78 -0.24 10.59
CA GLN A 49 -20.42 1.07 10.59
C GLN A 49 -19.53 2.15 11.24
N LEU A 50 -18.82 1.82 12.32
CA LEU A 50 -17.88 2.76 12.94
C LEU A 50 -16.69 3.04 12.02
N VAL A 51 -16.19 2.01 11.34
CA VAL A 51 -15.10 2.14 10.37
C VAL A 51 -15.53 3.01 9.19
N LYS A 52 -16.73 2.77 8.64
CA LYS A 52 -17.31 3.58 7.56
C LYS A 52 -17.42 5.05 7.98
N LYS A 53 -18.01 5.34 9.13
CA LYS A 53 -18.11 6.72 9.67
C LYS A 53 -16.75 7.38 9.86
N SER A 54 -15.74 6.64 10.32
CA SER A 54 -14.37 7.16 10.45
C SER A 54 -13.76 7.54 9.09
N LEU A 55 -13.95 6.71 8.07
CA LEU A 55 -13.47 6.97 6.72
C LEU A 55 -14.24 8.14 6.05
N GLU A 56 -15.54 8.28 6.29
CA GLU A 56 -16.32 9.44 5.83
C GLU A 56 -15.79 10.75 6.42
N LYS A 57 -15.44 10.78 7.72
CA LYS A 57 -14.75 11.93 8.34
C LYS A 57 -13.42 12.24 7.65
N GLN A 58 -12.71 11.20 7.21
CA GLN A 58 -11.49 11.32 6.40
C GLN A 58 -11.76 11.62 4.91
N GLN A 59 -12.98 11.98 4.54
CA GLN A 59 -13.41 12.39 3.19
C GLN A 59 -13.37 11.27 2.15
N TYR A 60 -13.54 10.01 2.58
CA TYR A 60 -13.82 8.92 1.65
C TYR A 60 -15.26 9.02 1.16
N GLY A 61 -15.43 8.95 -0.15
CA GLY A 61 -16.73 8.81 -0.80
C GLY A 61 -16.95 7.37 -1.23
N PHE A 62 -17.78 6.65 -0.48
CA PHE A 62 -18.13 5.26 -0.76
C PHE A 62 -18.93 5.14 -2.05
N VAL A 63 -18.63 4.10 -2.83
CA VAL A 63 -19.28 3.79 -4.10
C VAL A 63 -19.65 2.31 -4.09
N GLY A 64 -20.95 2.03 -4.23
CA GLY A 64 -21.46 0.66 -4.11
C GLY A 64 -21.17 0.05 -2.74
N GLU A 65 -20.91 -1.26 -2.71
CA GLU A 65 -20.70 -2.02 -1.47
C GLU A 65 -19.24 -2.00 -1.01
N HIS A 66 -18.29 -2.05 -1.95
CA HIS A 66 -16.88 -2.35 -1.64
C HIS A 66 -15.87 -1.35 -2.22
N SER A 67 -16.34 -0.34 -2.96
CA SER A 67 -15.48 0.65 -3.63
C SER A 67 -15.51 2.01 -2.94
N ALA A 68 -14.50 2.84 -3.21
CA ALA A 68 -14.46 4.21 -2.72
C ALA A 68 -13.60 5.11 -3.63
N CYS A 69 -13.88 6.41 -3.59
CA CYS A 69 -13.01 7.44 -4.14
C CYS A 69 -12.76 8.55 -3.12
N LYS A 70 -11.71 9.35 -3.34
CA LYS A 70 -11.36 10.47 -2.48
C LYS A 70 -10.63 11.54 -3.29
N ILE A 71 -10.88 12.81 -2.97
CA ILE A 71 -10.16 13.90 -3.59
C ILE A 71 -8.74 13.98 -3.01
N CYS A 72 -7.75 13.76 -3.86
CA CYS A 72 -6.35 13.90 -3.49
C CYS A 72 -6.03 15.33 -3.06
N THR A 73 -5.16 15.50 -2.05
CA THR A 73 -4.68 16.82 -1.63
C THR A 73 -4.11 17.61 -2.80
N TYR A 74 -3.35 16.98 -3.69
CA TYR A 74 -2.79 17.63 -4.87
C TYR A 74 -3.82 17.98 -5.94
N THR A 75 -4.97 17.30 -6.00
CA THR A 75 -6.10 17.72 -6.84
C THR A 75 -6.65 19.05 -6.33
N LYS A 76 -6.84 19.18 -5.01
CA LYS A 76 -7.30 20.45 -4.39
C LYS A 76 -6.29 21.59 -4.61
N ARG A 77 -4.99 21.33 -4.38
CA ARG A 77 -3.93 22.33 -4.59
C ARG A 77 -3.79 22.74 -6.06
N SER A 78 -3.92 21.79 -6.97
CA SER A 78 -3.87 22.06 -8.42
C SER A 78 -5.05 22.91 -8.89
N ILE A 79 -6.24 22.72 -8.32
CA ILE A 79 -7.44 23.54 -8.58
C ILE A 79 -7.28 24.96 -8.04
N LYS A 80 -6.43 25.18 -7.02
CA LYS A 80 -6.16 26.51 -6.45
C LYS A 80 -4.90 27.17 -7.01
N ASP A 81 -4.30 26.59 -8.05
CA ASP A 81 -3.02 27.01 -8.62
C ASP A 81 -1.85 27.08 -7.60
N GLU A 82 -1.91 26.28 -6.53
CA GLU A 82 -0.92 26.29 -5.45
C GLU A 82 0.26 25.34 -5.70
N ASP A 83 -0.04 24.08 -6.06
CA ASP A 83 0.95 23.03 -6.32
C ASP A 83 0.30 21.85 -7.06
N VAL A 84 1.11 20.99 -7.63
CA VAL A 84 0.72 19.79 -8.38
C VAL A 84 1.39 18.54 -7.85
N CYS A 85 0.80 17.38 -8.11
CA CYS A 85 1.39 16.09 -7.73
C CYS A 85 2.73 15.88 -8.44
N TYR A 86 3.66 15.17 -7.80
CA TYR A 86 4.93 14.77 -8.43
C TYR A 86 4.73 13.99 -9.74
N LYS A 87 3.61 13.27 -9.89
CA LYS A 87 3.28 12.55 -11.13
C LYS A 87 3.01 13.48 -12.31
N GLN A 88 2.61 14.73 -12.06
CA GLN A 88 2.51 15.74 -13.11
C GLN A 88 3.89 16.13 -13.62
N LYS A 89 4.86 16.34 -12.70
CA LYS A 89 6.25 16.61 -13.04
C LYS A 89 6.89 15.41 -13.76
N PHE A 90 6.74 14.21 -13.22
CA PHE A 90 7.43 13.02 -13.72
C PHE A 90 6.86 12.45 -15.01
N TYR A 91 5.54 12.57 -15.22
CA TYR A 91 4.85 11.85 -16.30
C TYR A 91 3.81 12.69 -17.05
N GLY A 92 3.65 13.98 -16.75
CA GLY A 92 2.67 14.86 -17.43
C GLY A 92 1.21 14.72 -16.98
N ILE A 93 0.92 13.88 -15.97
CA ILE A 93 -0.45 13.67 -15.47
C ILE A 93 -1.03 14.97 -14.89
N ARG A 94 -2.20 15.42 -15.36
CA ARG A 94 -2.84 16.63 -14.82
C ARG A 94 -3.51 16.34 -13.47
N SER A 95 -2.97 16.89 -12.39
CA SER A 95 -3.36 16.56 -11.01
C SER A 95 -4.83 16.86 -10.70
N HIS A 96 -5.39 17.94 -11.27
CA HIS A 96 -6.80 18.29 -11.09
C HIS A 96 -7.76 17.37 -11.83
N LEU A 97 -7.30 16.60 -12.82
CA LEU A 97 -8.11 15.64 -13.59
C LEU A 97 -7.99 14.20 -13.07
N CYS A 98 -7.35 14.01 -11.90
CA CYS A 98 -7.17 12.70 -11.30
C CYS A 98 -8.35 12.32 -10.40
N CYS A 99 -8.91 11.14 -10.63
CA CYS A 99 -9.81 10.46 -9.70
C CYS A 99 -9.01 9.38 -8.95
N GLN A 100 -8.77 9.60 -7.65
CA GLN A 100 -8.15 8.59 -6.79
C GLN A 100 -9.24 7.67 -6.26
N MET A 101 -9.18 6.40 -6.63
CA MET A 101 -10.22 5.42 -6.32
C MET A 101 -9.65 4.06 -5.93
N THR A 102 -10.50 3.21 -5.41
CA THR A 102 -10.26 1.77 -5.28
C THR A 102 -11.54 1.01 -5.57
N PRO A 103 -11.47 -0.11 -6.32
CA PRO A 103 -12.59 -1.01 -6.51
C PRO A 103 -12.74 -1.97 -5.33
N ILE A 104 -11.82 -2.00 -4.37
CA ILE A 104 -11.90 -2.87 -3.21
C ILE A 104 -11.07 -2.34 -2.04
N MET A 105 -11.65 -2.28 -0.85
CA MET A 105 -10.98 -1.69 0.33
C MET A 105 -10.18 -2.68 1.18
N ILE A 106 -10.36 -3.99 0.98
CA ILE A 106 -9.60 -5.03 1.72
C ILE A 106 -8.20 -5.22 1.14
N CYS A 107 -7.24 -5.59 2.00
CA CYS A 107 -5.86 -5.87 1.63
C CYS A 107 -5.33 -7.12 2.33
N ASN A 108 -4.43 -7.84 1.68
CA ASN A 108 -3.76 -9.03 2.20
C ASN A 108 -2.41 -8.75 2.90
N ASN A 109 -2.02 -7.48 3.08
CA ASN A 109 -0.86 -7.04 3.88
C ASN A 109 -1.29 -6.16 5.05
N GLN A 110 -0.63 -6.25 6.20
CA GLN A 110 -0.82 -5.36 7.36
C GLN A 110 0.38 -4.41 7.54
N CYS A 111 0.75 -3.71 6.46
CA CYS A 111 1.97 -2.92 6.45
C CYS A 111 2.02 -1.90 7.59
N ILE A 112 3.15 -1.81 8.30
CA ILE A 112 3.32 -0.91 9.45
C ILE A 112 3.12 0.57 9.08
N PHE A 113 3.48 0.94 7.85
CA PHE A 113 3.39 2.29 7.31
C PHE A 113 2.04 2.61 6.66
N CYS A 114 1.13 1.64 6.55
CA CYS A 114 -0.15 1.87 5.88
C CYS A 114 -0.97 2.92 6.65
N TRP A 115 -1.55 3.91 5.97
CA TRP A 115 -2.41 4.89 6.65
C TRP A 115 -3.77 4.32 7.07
N ARG A 116 -4.17 3.16 6.51
CA ARG A 116 -5.42 2.49 6.85
C ARG A 116 -5.33 1.89 8.24
N ASP A 117 -6.50 1.66 8.83
CA ASP A 117 -6.62 0.77 9.97
C ASP A 117 -6.43 -0.68 9.51
N THR A 118 -5.34 -1.31 9.96
CA THR A 118 -4.98 -2.69 9.60
C THR A 118 -5.80 -3.73 10.36
N SER A 119 -6.59 -3.34 11.36
CA SER A 119 -7.52 -4.23 12.02
C SER A 119 -8.77 -4.46 11.15
N ALA A 120 -9.32 -3.41 10.54
CA ALA A 120 -10.66 -3.41 9.93
C ALA A 120 -10.76 -3.90 8.47
N HIS A 121 -9.67 -3.84 7.71
CA HIS A 121 -9.70 -4.03 6.26
C HIS A 121 -8.64 -5.02 5.77
N THR A 122 -8.37 -6.04 6.56
CA THR A 122 -7.35 -7.05 6.24
C THR A 122 -8.02 -8.38 5.97
N ALA A 123 -7.96 -8.82 4.71
CA ALA A 123 -8.54 -10.08 4.27
C ALA A 123 -7.83 -10.59 3.02
N ILE A 124 -7.85 -11.90 2.81
CA ILE A 124 -7.25 -12.56 1.64
C ILE A 124 -8.24 -12.80 0.50
N LYS A 125 -9.55 -12.72 0.77
CA LYS A 125 -10.63 -12.98 -0.19
C LYS A 125 -11.78 -12.01 0.03
N VAL A 126 -12.51 -11.72 -1.05
CA VAL A 126 -13.75 -10.94 -1.01
C VAL A 126 -14.90 -11.84 -0.57
N LYS A 127 -15.70 -11.40 0.42
CA LYS A 127 -16.89 -12.11 0.89
C LYS A 127 -18.21 -11.58 0.29
N HIS A 128 -18.19 -10.39 -0.32
CA HIS A 128 -19.37 -9.69 -0.82
C HIS A 128 -19.58 -9.89 -2.33
N LYS A 129 -20.80 -9.60 -2.78
CA LYS A 129 -21.11 -9.49 -4.21
C LYS A 129 -20.25 -8.36 -4.80
N LEU A 130 -19.74 -8.60 -6.01
CA LEU A 130 -18.91 -7.62 -6.69
C LEU A 130 -19.77 -6.75 -7.62
N ASP A 131 -19.84 -5.45 -7.29
CA ASP A 131 -20.44 -4.40 -8.12
C ASP A 131 -19.84 -4.42 -9.54
N GLU A 132 -20.65 -4.02 -10.53
CA GLU A 132 -20.18 -4.01 -11.92
C GLU A 132 -19.21 -2.85 -12.17
N PRO A 133 -18.18 -3.04 -13.02
CA PRO A 133 -17.19 -2.02 -13.29
C PRO A 133 -17.77 -0.66 -13.72
N LYS A 134 -18.80 -0.68 -14.57
CA LYS A 134 -19.51 0.53 -15.03
C LYS A 134 -20.20 1.28 -13.88
N GLU A 135 -20.79 0.57 -12.94
CA GLU A 135 -21.42 1.15 -11.75
C GLU A 135 -20.37 1.80 -10.85
N ILE A 136 -19.23 1.15 -10.66
CA ILE A 136 -18.10 1.70 -9.89
C ILE A 136 -17.58 2.98 -10.53
N ILE A 137 -17.34 3.00 -11.84
CA ILE A 137 -16.82 4.19 -12.54
C ILE A 137 -17.82 5.34 -12.51
N ASN A 138 -19.10 5.08 -12.82
CA ASN A 138 -20.15 6.10 -12.75
C ASN A 138 -20.33 6.65 -11.34
N GLY A 139 -20.30 5.78 -10.34
CA GLY A 139 -20.36 6.16 -8.93
C GLY A 139 -19.16 7.01 -8.51
N CYS A 140 -17.94 6.67 -8.96
CA CYS A 140 -16.74 7.46 -8.71
C CYS A 140 -16.84 8.86 -9.36
N ILE A 141 -17.34 8.97 -10.60
CA ILE A 141 -17.53 10.27 -11.27
C ILE A 141 -18.55 11.11 -10.49
N LYS A 142 -19.70 10.54 -10.12
CA LYS A 142 -20.73 11.22 -9.33
C LYS A 142 -20.18 11.69 -7.99
N MET A 143 -19.42 10.84 -7.31
CA MET A 143 -18.84 11.14 -6.02
C MET A 143 -17.71 12.17 -6.12
N GLN A 144 -16.85 12.11 -7.14
CA GLN A 144 -15.85 13.13 -7.44
C GLN A 144 -16.51 14.51 -7.56
N LYS A 145 -17.60 14.64 -8.34
CA LYS A 145 -18.37 15.88 -8.46
C LYS A 145 -18.91 16.35 -7.12
N LYS A 146 -19.51 15.43 -6.34
CA LYS A 146 -20.03 15.73 -5.00
C LYS A 146 -18.95 16.24 -4.05
N LEU A 147 -17.77 15.62 -4.03
CA LEU A 147 -16.67 16.00 -3.13
C LEU A 147 -15.97 17.31 -3.55
N LEU A 148 -16.06 17.68 -4.83
CA LEU A 148 -15.49 18.93 -5.35
C LEU A 148 -16.47 20.11 -5.33
N SER A 149 -17.77 19.88 -5.15
CA SER A 149 -18.80 20.92 -5.29
C SER A 149 -18.55 22.14 -4.39
N GLY A 150 -18.11 21.91 -3.16
CA GLY A 150 -17.81 22.98 -2.20
C GLY A 150 -16.60 23.86 -2.57
N LEU A 151 -15.68 23.38 -3.42
CA LEU A 151 -14.53 24.20 -3.84
C LEU A 151 -14.94 25.36 -4.76
N GLY A 152 -16.09 25.25 -5.43
CA GLY A 152 -16.59 26.29 -6.33
C GLY A 152 -16.85 27.62 -5.64
N GLY A 153 -17.13 27.64 -4.34
CA GLY A 153 -17.40 28.88 -3.59
C GLY A 153 -16.15 29.60 -3.06
N PHE A 154 -14.96 29.02 -3.22
CA PHE A 154 -13.72 29.60 -2.66
C PHE A 154 -13.05 30.55 -3.65
N ASP A 155 -12.62 31.73 -3.19
CA ASP A 155 -12.10 32.80 -4.06
C ASP A 155 -10.83 32.39 -4.81
N LYS A 156 -9.95 31.59 -4.19
CA LYS A 156 -8.71 31.12 -4.82
C LYS A 156 -8.92 29.95 -5.80
N THR A 157 -10.16 29.54 -6.05
CA THR A 157 -10.44 28.42 -6.95
C THR A 157 -10.32 28.86 -8.41
N ASN A 158 -9.41 28.22 -9.15
CA ASN A 158 -9.40 28.28 -10.60
C ASN A 158 -10.66 27.59 -11.13
N LYS A 159 -11.62 28.39 -11.60
CA LYS A 159 -12.94 27.93 -12.02
C LYS A 159 -12.87 27.01 -13.25
N GLU A 160 -11.89 27.20 -14.12
CA GLU A 160 -11.70 26.35 -15.29
C GLU A 160 -11.25 24.95 -14.86
N LYS A 161 -10.15 24.85 -14.10
CA LYS A 161 -9.66 23.57 -13.58
C LYS A 161 -10.71 22.85 -12.73
N TRP A 162 -11.45 23.59 -11.92
CA TRP A 162 -12.53 23.04 -11.10
C TRP A 162 -13.65 22.42 -11.96
N ARG A 163 -14.11 23.12 -13.00
CA ARG A 163 -15.11 22.58 -13.94
C ARG A 163 -14.57 21.36 -14.69
N GLN A 164 -13.32 21.38 -15.14
CA GLN A 164 -12.70 20.23 -15.80
C GLN A 164 -12.59 19.01 -14.87
N ALA A 165 -12.32 19.23 -13.57
CA ALA A 165 -12.17 18.16 -12.57
C ALA A 165 -13.45 17.33 -12.34
N TYR A 166 -14.61 17.79 -12.82
CA TYR A 166 -15.86 17.04 -12.83
C TYR A 166 -15.87 15.88 -13.83
N THR A 167 -14.97 15.91 -14.81
CA THR A 167 -14.79 14.86 -15.81
C THR A 167 -13.32 14.38 -15.75
N PRO A 168 -12.99 13.47 -14.82
CA PRO A 168 -11.64 12.96 -14.67
C PRO A 168 -11.08 12.39 -15.97
N LYS A 169 -9.76 12.54 -16.17
CA LYS A 169 -9.01 11.97 -17.31
C LYS A 169 -7.98 10.93 -16.88
N HIS A 170 -7.71 10.85 -15.57
CA HIS A 170 -6.74 9.92 -14.99
C HIS A 170 -7.39 9.21 -13.81
N TYR A 171 -7.40 7.88 -13.82
CA TYR A 171 -7.93 7.06 -12.73
C TYR A 171 -6.77 6.38 -11.99
N ALA A 172 -6.53 6.83 -10.76
CA ALA A 172 -5.53 6.26 -9.88
C ALA A 172 -6.16 5.19 -8.98
N ILE A 173 -6.08 3.93 -9.42
CA ILE A 173 -6.57 2.73 -8.73
C ILE A 173 -5.59 2.39 -7.60
N SER A 174 -5.66 3.16 -6.51
CA SER A 174 -4.60 3.22 -5.49
C SER A 174 -5.01 3.87 -4.16
N LEU A 175 -6.32 4.01 -3.89
CA LEU A 175 -6.80 4.72 -2.70
C LEU A 175 -6.59 3.97 -1.38
N THR A 176 -6.97 2.70 -1.33
CA THR A 176 -6.80 1.81 -0.18
C THR A 176 -7.14 0.39 -0.64
N GLY A 177 -6.79 -0.62 0.16
CA GLY A 177 -6.97 -2.02 -0.21
C GLY A 177 -5.93 -2.50 -1.22
N GLU A 178 -6.12 -3.73 -1.71
CA GLU A 178 -5.35 -4.34 -2.77
C GLU A 178 -6.23 -4.53 -4.01
N PRO A 179 -6.11 -3.67 -5.04
CA PRO A 179 -7.01 -3.67 -6.20
C PRO A 179 -7.03 -4.99 -6.98
N THR A 180 -5.95 -5.78 -6.95
CA THR A 180 -5.91 -7.09 -7.63
C THR A 180 -6.80 -8.16 -7.00
N LEU A 181 -7.38 -7.90 -5.82
CA LEU A 181 -8.41 -8.74 -5.23
C LEU A 181 -9.80 -8.55 -5.89
N TYR A 182 -10.00 -7.48 -6.67
CA TYR A 182 -11.23 -7.28 -7.43
C TYR A 182 -11.22 -8.13 -8.71
N LEU A 183 -12.03 -9.19 -8.75
CA LEU A 183 -11.98 -10.22 -9.81
C LEU A 183 -12.32 -9.68 -11.22
N LYS A 184 -13.01 -8.55 -11.30
CA LYS A 184 -13.38 -7.86 -12.55
C LYS A 184 -12.44 -6.69 -12.89
N LEU A 185 -11.23 -6.65 -12.35
CA LEU A 185 -10.25 -5.56 -12.56
C LEU A 185 -9.95 -5.28 -14.04
N GLY A 186 -9.84 -6.30 -14.88
CA GLY A 186 -9.61 -6.11 -16.31
C GLY A 186 -10.77 -5.38 -17.01
N ALA A 187 -12.01 -5.72 -16.67
CA ALA A 187 -13.18 -5.03 -17.19
C ALA A 187 -13.27 -3.57 -16.68
N LEU A 188 -12.86 -3.32 -15.43
CA LEU A 188 -12.74 -1.95 -14.89
C LEU A 188 -11.72 -1.10 -15.63
N ILE A 189 -10.55 -1.66 -15.95
CA ILE A 189 -9.53 -0.94 -16.73
C ILE A 189 -10.04 -0.63 -18.13
N LYS A 190 -10.71 -1.59 -18.79
CA LYS A 190 -11.33 -1.37 -20.11
C LYS A 190 -12.42 -0.31 -20.07
N GLU A 191 -13.25 -0.27 -19.02
CA GLU A 191 -14.26 0.77 -18.84
C GLU A 191 -13.62 2.15 -18.66
N ILE A 192 -12.48 2.26 -17.97
CA ILE A 192 -11.75 3.53 -17.88
C ILE A 192 -11.23 3.95 -19.26
N HIS A 193 -10.68 3.01 -20.02
CA HIS A 193 -10.12 3.30 -21.35
C HIS A 193 -11.20 3.65 -22.39
N SER A 194 -12.41 3.07 -22.30
CA SER A 194 -13.53 3.41 -23.19
C SER A 194 -13.99 4.86 -23.04
N LEU A 195 -13.71 5.50 -21.90
CA LEU A 195 -13.93 6.94 -21.66
C LEU A 195 -12.81 7.84 -22.22
N GLY A 196 -11.84 7.29 -22.94
CA GLY A 196 -10.63 8.00 -23.37
C GLY A 196 -9.75 8.46 -22.19
N SER A 197 -9.86 7.78 -21.05
CA SER A 197 -9.12 8.10 -19.83
C SER A 197 -7.95 7.14 -19.61
N THR A 198 -6.97 7.58 -18.84
CA THR A 198 -5.80 6.77 -18.48
C THR A 198 -5.98 6.12 -17.12
N SER A 199 -5.36 4.95 -16.92
CA SER A 199 -5.45 4.17 -15.69
C SER A 199 -4.08 3.90 -15.07
N PHE A 200 -4.00 4.05 -13.75
CA PHE A 200 -2.78 3.84 -12.96
C PHE A 200 -3.10 2.84 -11.87
N LEU A 201 -2.65 1.60 -12.04
CA LEU A 201 -2.86 0.52 -11.08
C LEU A 201 -1.69 0.46 -10.11
N VAL A 202 -1.97 0.51 -8.81
CA VAL A 202 -0.98 0.26 -7.76
C VAL A 202 -1.34 -1.03 -7.04
N THR A 203 -0.42 -2.00 -7.05
CA THR A 203 -0.57 -3.28 -6.35
C THR A 203 0.62 -3.54 -5.42
N ASN A 204 0.40 -4.29 -4.35
CA ASN A 204 1.45 -4.87 -3.51
C ASN A 204 2.14 -6.09 -4.15
N GLY A 205 1.67 -6.54 -5.31
CA GLY A 205 2.29 -7.62 -6.09
C GLY A 205 2.03 -9.03 -5.58
N LEU A 206 1.12 -9.23 -4.62
CA LEU A 206 0.86 -10.57 -4.05
C LEU A 206 -0.11 -11.43 -4.88
N GLN A 207 -0.66 -10.88 -5.97
CA GLN A 207 -1.55 -11.58 -6.90
C GLN A 207 -0.95 -11.64 -8.32
N PRO A 208 0.14 -12.41 -8.55
CA PRO A 208 0.76 -12.52 -9.87
C PRO A 208 -0.21 -13.00 -10.95
N GLU A 209 -1.15 -13.90 -10.60
CA GLU A 209 -2.16 -14.41 -11.54
C GLU A 209 -3.15 -13.34 -12.00
N ALA A 210 -3.44 -12.33 -11.17
CA ALA A 210 -4.26 -11.21 -11.59
C ALA A 210 -3.56 -10.40 -12.70
N LEU A 211 -2.25 -10.19 -12.60
CA LEU A 211 -1.47 -9.48 -13.62
C LEU A 211 -1.37 -10.27 -14.93
N LYS A 212 -1.15 -11.58 -14.85
CA LYS A 212 -1.20 -12.46 -16.03
C LYS A 212 -2.56 -12.43 -16.71
N LYS A 213 -3.64 -12.43 -15.93
CA LYS A 213 -5.01 -12.30 -16.45
C LYS A 213 -5.20 -10.95 -17.15
N LEU A 214 -4.75 -9.85 -16.57
CA LEU A 214 -4.82 -8.52 -17.21
C LEU A 214 -4.08 -8.50 -18.55
N GLU A 215 -2.91 -9.13 -18.63
CA GLU A 215 -2.18 -9.27 -19.90
C GLU A 215 -2.96 -10.11 -20.92
N LYS A 216 -3.41 -11.31 -20.52
CA LYS A 216 -4.19 -12.22 -21.37
C LYS A 216 -5.44 -11.55 -21.93
N ASP A 217 -6.15 -10.80 -21.09
CA ASP A 217 -7.39 -10.14 -21.44
C ASP A 217 -7.17 -8.82 -22.19
N SER A 218 -5.92 -8.43 -22.50
CA SER A 218 -5.56 -7.13 -23.09
C SER A 218 -6.16 -5.96 -22.30
N ALA A 219 -6.01 -6.01 -20.99
CA ALA A 219 -6.58 -5.09 -20.01
C ALA A 219 -5.50 -4.48 -19.09
N LEU A 220 -4.27 -4.36 -19.57
CA LEU A 220 -3.19 -3.72 -18.82
C LEU A 220 -3.48 -2.23 -18.62
N PRO A 221 -3.10 -1.64 -17.47
CA PRO A 221 -3.31 -0.22 -17.22
C PRO A 221 -2.43 0.64 -18.14
N THR A 222 -2.66 1.95 -18.18
CA THR A 222 -1.73 2.88 -18.83
C THR A 222 -0.34 2.85 -18.16
N GLN A 223 -0.31 2.72 -16.84
CA GLN A 223 0.93 2.48 -16.09
C GLN A 223 0.66 1.58 -14.87
N LEU A 224 1.44 0.50 -14.76
CA LEU A 224 1.42 -0.47 -13.66
C LEU A 224 2.48 -0.11 -12.62
N TYR A 225 2.07 -0.01 -11.37
CA TYR A 225 2.94 0.18 -10.21
C TYR A 225 2.92 -1.08 -9.34
N VAL A 226 4.11 -1.59 -9.02
CA VAL A 226 4.29 -2.57 -7.94
C VAL A 226 4.98 -1.86 -6.78
N SER A 227 4.32 -1.81 -5.63
CA SER A 227 4.97 -1.31 -4.40
C SER A 227 5.87 -2.40 -3.84
N VAL A 228 7.13 -2.04 -3.57
CA VAL A 228 8.10 -2.92 -2.94
C VAL A 228 8.68 -2.15 -1.77
N ASP A 229 8.38 -2.61 -0.56
CA ASP A 229 8.67 -1.87 0.66
C ASP A 229 9.75 -2.56 1.53
N ALA A 230 10.38 -3.60 0.99
CA ALA A 230 11.52 -4.28 1.59
C ALA A 230 12.43 -4.91 0.51
N PRO A 231 13.76 -4.90 0.71
CA PRO A 231 14.71 -5.49 -0.24
C PRO A 231 14.86 -7.01 -0.10
N ASN A 232 14.39 -7.60 1.01
CA ASN A 232 14.50 -9.04 1.30
C ASN A 232 13.29 -9.57 2.10
N GLU A 233 13.19 -10.89 2.19
CA GLU A 233 12.07 -11.59 2.84
C GLU A 233 11.93 -11.26 4.33
N GLU A 234 13.04 -11.08 5.03
CA GLU A 234 13.03 -10.79 6.47
C GLU A 234 12.39 -9.43 6.74
N LEU A 235 12.86 -8.38 6.05
CA LEU A 235 12.29 -7.05 6.16
C LEU A 235 10.85 -7.01 5.63
N PHE A 236 10.54 -7.74 4.56
CA PHE A 236 9.17 -7.84 4.04
C PHE A 236 8.20 -8.38 5.10
N LYS A 237 8.58 -9.46 5.82
CA LYS A 237 7.75 -10.01 6.91
C LYS A 237 7.55 -9.00 8.04
N LYS A 238 8.57 -8.19 8.37
CA LYS A 238 8.51 -7.17 9.43
C LYS A 238 7.69 -5.94 9.04
N ILE A 239 7.84 -5.48 7.80
CA ILE A 239 7.31 -4.21 7.31
C ILE A 239 5.92 -4.39 6.72
N ASP A 240 5.74 -5.33 5.80
CA ASP A 240 4.49 -5.55 5.07
C ASP A 240 3.50 -6.43 5.84
N LYS A 241 4.02 -7.30 6.73
CA LYS A 241 3.22 -8.23 7.54
C LYS A 241 2.15 -8.93 6.68
N PRO A 242 2.56 -9.72 5.67
CA PRO A 242 1.63 -10.37 4.76
C PRO A 242 0.77 -11.39 5.52
N LEU A 243 -0.51 -11.49 5.16
CA LEU A 243 -1.37 -12.59 5.63
C LEU A 243 -1.06 -13.92 4.93
N LEU A 244 -0.52 -13.84 3.71
CA LEU A 244 -0.16 -15.01 2.91
C LEU A 244 1.24 -15.50 3.32
N LYS A 245 1.33 -16.77 3.75
CA LYS A 245 2.60 -17.40 4.16
C LYS A 245 3.66 -17.37 3.05
N ASP A 246 3.23 -17.47 1.79
CA ASP A 246 4.06 -17.41 0.58
C ASP A 246 4.12 -16.00 -0.04
N GLY A 247 3.83 -14.95 0.74
CA GLY A 247 3.73 -13.57 0.25
C GLY A 247 5.00 -13.07 -0.44
N TRP A 248 6.18 -13.36 0.11
CA TRP A 248 7.45 -12.94 -0.51
C TRP A 248 7.66 -13.63 -1.86
N GLN A 249 7.41 -14.93 -1.93
CA GLN A 249 7.55 -15.71 -3.15
C GLN A 249 6.57 -15.25 -4.23
N ARG A 250 5.36 -14.81 -3.85
CA ARG A 250 4.39 -14.18 -4.75
C ARG A 250 4.89 -12.83 -5.29
N LEU A 251 5.45 -11.99 -4.42
CA LEU A 251 6.04 -10.72 -4.84
C LEU A 251 7.18 -10.97 -5.84
N ILE A 252 8.12 -11.88 -5.55
CA ILE A 252 9.20 -12.24 -6.47
C ILE A 252 8.67 -12.75 -7.81
N LYS A 253 7.61 -13.58 -7.81
CA LYS A 253 6.95 -14.01 -9.06
C LYS A 253 6.42 -12.81 -9.84
N THR A 254 5.74 -11.87 -9.19
CA THR A 254 5.26 -10.64 -9.82
C THR A 254 6.40 -9.81 -10.40
N LEU A 255 7.49 -9.62 -9.66
CA LEU A 255 8.66 -8.86 -10.12
C LEU A 255 9.25 -9.47 -11.40
N LYS A 256 9.36 -10.81 -11.47
CA LYS A 256 9.82 -11.54 -12.66
C LYS A 256 8.88 -11.45 -13.86
N LEU A 257 7.61 -11.06 -13.69
CA LEU A 257 6.67 -10.82 -14.80
C LEU A 257 6.86 -9.43 -15.43
N LEU A 258 7.39 -8.46 -14.67
CA LEU A 258 7.47 -7.07 -15.10
C LEU A 258 8.27 -6.83 -16.40
N PRO A 259 9.35 -7.57 -16.73
CA PRO A 259 10.05 -7.40 -18.00
C PRO A 259 9.15 -7.66 -19.23
N GLU A 260 8.30 -8.70 -19.18
CA GLU A 260 7.39 -9.03 -20.28
C GLU A 260 6.20 -8.07 -20.34
N LEU A 261 5.61 -7.76 -19.17
CA LEU A 261 4.53 -6.76 -19.08
C LEU A 261 4.99 -5.38 -19.56
N GLY A 262 6.25 -5.02 -19.28
CA GLY A 262 6.89 -3.77 -19.69
C GLY A 262 6.96 -3.55 -21.20
N LYS A 263 6.81 -4.61 -22.00
CA LYS A 263 6.71 -4.51 -23.47
C LYS A 263 5.36 -3.95 -23.93
N LYS A 264 4.33 -4.04 -23.08
CA LYS A 264 2.93 -3.70 -23.41
C LYS A 264 2.36 -2.56 -22.57
N THR A 265 2.92 -2.30 -21.40
CA THR A 265 2.52 -1.20 -20.51
C THR A 265 3.73 -0.56 -19.85
N ARG A 266 3.56 0.67 -19.35
CA ARG A 266 4.57 1.36 -18.55
C ARG A 266 4.65 0.70 -17.19
N THR A 267 5.84 0.24 -16.78
CA THR A 267 6.04 -0.39 -15.47
C THR A 267 6.79 0.54 -14.52
N THR A 268 6.39 0.53 -13.26
CA THR A 268 7.01 1.32 -12.20
C THR A 268 7.17 0.47 -10.95
N LEU A 269 8.38 0.41 -10.42
CA LEU A 269 8.56 0.04 -9.01
C LEU A 269 8.43 1.29 -8.15
N ARG A 270 7.72 1.19 -7.04
CA ARG A 270 7.67 2.25 -6.04
C ARG A 270 8.17 1.72 -4.72
N PHE A 271 9.26 2.31 -4.25
CA PHE A 271 9.85 2.01 -2.96
C PHE A 271 9.38 3.03 -1.94
N THR A 272 8.74 2.58 -0.86
CA THR A 272 8.40 3.42 0.29
C THR A 272 9.48 3.29 1.35
N ILE A 273 10.35 4.30 1.45
CA ILE A 273 11.50 4.29 2.35
C ILE A 273 11.10 4.83 3.72
N ILE A 274 11.35 4.03 4.75
CA ILE A 274 11.09 4.30 6.16
C ILE A 274 12.45 4.37 6.85
N LYS A 275 12.77 5.54 7.40
CA LYS A 275 14.08 5.81 8.01
C LYS A 275 14.32 4.89 9.20
N GLY A 276 15.51 4.29 9.24
CA GLY A 276 15.94 3.35 10.27
C GLY A 276 15.27 1.97 10.17
N MET A 277 14.64 1.63 9.04
CA MET A 277 13.97 0.34 8.86
C MET A 277 14.33 -0.35 7.54
N ASN A 278 14.17 0.33 6.41
CA ASN A 278 14.43 -0.25 5.08
C ASN A 278 15.32 0.63 4.18
N ASP A 279 15.88 1.71 4.73
CA ASP A 279 16.93 2.56 4.15
C ASP A 279 18.33 1.93 4.25
N CYS A 280 18.38 0.60 4.12
CA CYS A 280 19.57 -0.25 4.19
C CYS A 280 19.63 -1.19 2.98
N PHE A 281 20.76 -1.89 2.82
CA PHE A 281 21.00 -2.87 1.75
C PHE A 281 20.74 -2.34 0.33
N PRO A 282 21.35 -1.21 -0.09
CA PRO A 282 21.16 -0.63 -1.42
C PRO A 282 21.43 -1.64 -2.55
N GLU A 283 22.37 -2.57 -2.37
CA GLU A 283 22.68 -3.66 -3.30
C GLU A 283 21.49 -4.62 -3.48
N GLN A 284 20.74 -4.93 -2.42
CA GLN A 284 19.58 -5.81 -2.50
C GLN A 284 18.38 -5.11 -3.15
N TRP A 285 18.19 -3.81 -2.88
CA TRP A 285 17.23 -2.99 -3.63
C TRP A 285 17.56 -2.94 -5.12
N ALA A 286 18.85 -2.86 -5.46
CA ALA A 286 19.31 -2.92 -6.84
C ALA A 286 19.03 -4.28 -7.50
N GLU A 287 19.16 -5.40 -6.78
CA GLU A 287 18.77 -6.73 -7.29
C GLU A 287 17.26 -6.79 -7.62
N ILE A 288 16.40 -6.21 -6.78
CA ILE A 288 14.96 -6.09 -7.08
C ILE A 288 14.74 -5.33 -8.40
N ILE A 289 15.47 -4.24 -8.65
CA ILE A 289 15.40 -3.50 -9.92
C ILE A 289 15.88 -4.36 -11.10
N LYS A 290 16.98 -5.10 -10.95
CA LYS A 290 17.54 -5.93 -12.02
C LYS A 290 16.59 -7.03 -12.45
N ILE A 291 15.97 -7.76 -11.50
CA ILE A 291 15.07 -8.88 -11.84
C ILE A 291 13.77 -8.42 -12.48
N SER A 292 13.34 -7.19 -12.22
CA SER A 292 12.06 -6.64 -12.69
C SER A 292 12.18 -5.73 -13.91
N ASN A 293 13.36 -5.15 -14.13
CA ASN A 293 13.70 -4.25 -15.24
C ASN A 293 12.58 -3.24 -15.59
N PRO A 294 12.06 -2.45 -14.62
CA PRO A 294 10.92 -1.56 -14.83
C PRO A 294 11.31 -0.35 -15.67
N LEU A 295 10.35 0.30 -16.33
CA LEU A 295 10.65 1.56 -17.01
C LEU A 295 11.03 2.68 -16.01
N PHE A 296 10.43 2.66 -14.82
CA PHE A 296 10.64 3.67 -13.78
C PHE A 296 10.86 3.02 -12.40
N VAL A 297 11.68 3.67 -11.57
CA VAL A 297 11.73 3.40 -10.13
C VAL A 297 11.47 4.70 -9.38
N GLU A 298 10.44 4.73 -8.55
CA GLU A 298 10.15 5.83 -7.63
C GLU A 298 10.67 5.47 -6.24
N VAL A 299 11.72 6.16 -5.78
CA VAL A 299 12.19 6.04 -4.39
C VAL A 299 11.55 7.16 -3.59
N LYS A 300 10.65 6.81 -2.68
CA LYS A 300 9.76 7.78 -2.02
C LYS A 300 9.80 7.63 -0.51
N ALA A 301 9.88 8.75 0.21
CA ALA A 301 9.72 8.75 1.64
C ALA A 301 8.34 8.24 2.07
N TYR A 302 8.32 7.42 3.12
CA TYR A 302 7.17 7.31 4.01
C TYR A 302 6.74 8.70 4.48
N MET A 303 5.43 8.90 4.70
CA MET A 303 4.86 10.14 5.24
C MET A 303 4.06 9.82 6.50
N PHE A 304 4.28 10.58 7.58
CA PHE A 304 3.67 10.34 8.90
C PHE A 304 2.17 10.72 8.96
N VAL A 305 1.29 9.87 8.40
CA VAL A 305 -0.14 10.16 8.23
C VAL A 305 -1.07 8.97 8.53
N GLY A 306 -2.32 9.27 8.88
CA GLY A 306 -3.35 8.27 9.18
C GLY A 306 -2.98 7.34 10.34
N SER A 307 -3.48 6.10 10.31
CA SER A 307 -3.24 5.12 11.38
C SER A 307 -1.79 4.66 11.49
N SER A 308 -0.93 4.93 10.50
CA SER A 308 0.51 4.61 10.59
C SER A 308 1.18 5.30 11.78
N ARG A 309 0.63 6.44 12.21
CA ARG A 309 1.09 7.21 13.37
C ARG A 309 0.96 6.49 14.71
N GLN A 310 0.23 5.37 14.75
CA GLN A 310 0.11 4.49 15.92
C GLN A 310 1.21 3.40 15.94
N ARG A 311 1.97 3.25 14.85
CA ARG A 311 2.94 2.16 14.64
C ARG A 311 4.36 2.65 14.35
N LEU A 312 4.49 3.86 13.83
CA LEU A 312 5.74 4.52 13.51
C LEU A 312 5.82 5.86 14.23
N LEU A 313 7.00 6.47 14.20
CA LEU A 313 7.25 7.81 14.72
C LEU A 313 7.52 8.80 13.58
N ILE A 314 7.49 10.10 13.88
CA ILE A 314 7.73 11.15 12.87
C ILE A 314 9.18 11.10 12.36
N GLU A 315 10.11 10.63 13.18
CA GLU A 315 11.53 10.45 12.87
C GLU A 315 11.74 9.37 11.81
N ASN A 316 10.79 8.43 11.66
CA ASN A 316 10.82 7.43 10.60
C ASN A 316 10.49 8.00 9.22
N MET A 317 10.08 9.29 9.12
CA MET A 317 9.80 9.99 7.87
C MET A 317 11.09 10.63 7.30
N PRO A 318 11.76 10.01 6.30
CA PRO A 318 13.03 10.53 5.79
C PRO A 318 12.87 11.93 5.18
N ARG A 319 13.88 12.78 5.34
CA ARG A 319 14.01 14.07 4.64
C ARG A 319 14.34 13.83 3.16
N HIS A 320 14.09 14.83 2.32
CA HIS A 320 14.31 14.70 0.88
C HIS A 320 15.77 14.37 0.51
N HIS A 321 16.74 15.00 1.18
CA HIS A 321 18.16 14.71 0.91
C HIS A 321 18.55 13.28 1.29
N GLU A 322 17.91 12.68 2.29
CA GLU A 322 18.13 11.28 2.68
C GLU A 322 17.62 10.33 1.59
N ILE A 323 16.49 10.66 0.96
CA ILE A 323 15.97 9.92 -0.19
C ILE A 323 16.89 10.03 -1.41
N ILE A 324 17.41 11.24 -1.70
CA ILE A 324 18.39 11.44 -2.78
C ILE A 324 19.63 10.58 -2.53
N GLU A 325 20.19 10.66 -1.32
CA GLU A 325 21.43 9.95 -0.99
C GLU A 325 21.24 8.42 -1.04
N PHE A 326 20.14 7.92 -0.50
CA PHE A 326 19.82 6.49 -0.60
C PHE A 326 19.61 6.05 -2.05
N SER A 327 18.98 6.90 -2.88
CA SER A 327 18.78 6.62 -4.30
C SER A 327 20.11 6.51 -5.06
N LYS A 328 21.10 7.36 -4.75
CA LYS A 328 22.44 7.27 -5.37
C LYS A 328 23.11 5.94 -5.07
N ARG A 329 23.06 5.50 -3.81
CA ARG A 329 23.62 4.20 -3.38
C ARG A 329 22.96 3.02 -4.11
N ILE A 330 21.64 3.07 -4.35
CA ILE A 330 20.97 2.05 -5.18
C ILE A 330 21.47 2.10 -6.63
N CYS A 331 21.62 3.30 -7.21
CA CYS A 331 22.07 3.51 -8.59
C CYS A 331 23.46 2.92 -8.87
N GLU A 332 24.38 2.94 -7.89
CA GLU A 332 25.71 2.34 -7.98
C GLU A 332 25.67 0.84 -8.34
N HIS A 333 24.56 0.15 -8.05
CA HIS A 333 24.47 -1.30 -8.20
C HIS A 333 23.51 -1.78 -9.31
N CYS A 334 22.65 -0.93 -9.89
CA CYS A 334 21.59 -1.39 -10.82
C CYS A 334 21.67 -0.83 -12.24
N GLY A 335 22.57 0.13 -12.53
CA GLY A 335 22.66 0.76 -13.85
C GLY A 335 21.48 1.71 -14.18
N TYR A 336 20.67 2.06 -13.17
CA TYR A 336 19.70 3.15 -13.25
C TYR A 336 20.36 4.42 -12.76
N LYS A 337 19.87 5.57 -13.22
CA LYS A 337 20.31 6.89 -12.77
C LYS A 337 19.13 7.72 -12.28
N ILE A 338 19.39 8.63 -11.35
CA ILE A 338 18.45 9.68 -10.97
C ILE A 338 18.23 10.57 -12.19
N ILE A 339 16.97 10.79 -12.57
CA ILE A 339 16.60 11.66 -13.69
C ILE A 339 15.74 12.86 -13.27
N ASP A 340 15.06 12.77 -12.13
CA ASP A 340 14.18 13.82 -11.63
C ASP A 340 13.88 13.59 -10.14
N ASP A 341 13.36 14.60 -9.47
CA ASP A 341 12.95 14.53 -8.07
C ASP A 341 11.82 15.53 -7.77
N LYS A 342 11.07 15.33 -6.67
CA LYS A 342 10.15 16.36 -6.17
C LYS A 342 10.23 16.46 -4.64
N LYS A 343 10.83 17.55 -4.17
CA LYS A 343 11.09 17.84 -2.75
C LYS A 343 9.83 17.83 -1.89
N GLU A 344 8.73 18.41 -2.36
CA GLU A 344 7.46 18.51 -1.61
C GLU A 344 6.84 17.14 -1.35
N SER A 345 7.09 16.18 -2.24
CA SER A 345 6.65 14.79 -2.13
C SER A 345 7.75 13.84 -1.63
N ARG A 346 8.95 14.35 -1.37
CA ARG A 346 10.14 13.59 -0.94
C ARG A 346 10.37 12.34 -1.76
N VAL A 347 10.41 12.51 -3.08
CA VAL A 347 10.47 11.41 -4.04
C VAL A 347 11.52 11.68 -5.11
N VAL A 348 12.21 10.63 -5.51
CA VAL A 348 13.21 10.62 -6.57
C VAL A 348 12.79 9.62 -7.63
N LEU A 349 12.99 9.97 -8.91
CA LEU A 349 12.72 9.14 -10.06
C LEU A 349 14.02 8.61 -10.66
N LEU A 350 14.11 7.29 -10.77
CA LEU A 350 15.21 6.61 -11.44
C LEU A 350 14.75 6.01 -12.76
N MET A 351 15.65 6.03 -13.75
CA MET A 351 15.48 5.36 -15.04
C MET A 351 16.82 4.83 -15.53
N LYS A 352 16.81 3.73 -16.28
CA LYS A 352 18.01 3.23 -16.99
C LYS A 352 18.49 4.23 -18.04
N LYS A 353 17.56 4.76 -18.83
CA LYS A 353 17.79 5.81 -19.83
C LYS A 353 16.53 6.65 -19.95
N GLU A 354 16.69 7.97 -20.06
CA GLU A 354 15.55 8.84 -20.32
C GLU A 354 14.98 8.58 -21.72
N VAL A 355 13.65 8.51 -21.83
CA VAL A 355 12.94 8.27 -23.09
C VAL A 355 11.96 9.41 -23.36
N LYS A 356 11.79 9.78 -24.64
CA LYS A 356 10.90 10.87 -25.06
C LYS A 356 9.45 10.69 -24.55
N GLY A 357 8.97 9.45 -24.48
CA GLY A 357 7.64 9.11 -23.97
C GLY A 357 7.50 9.15 -22.44
N ARG A 358 8.48 9.63 -21.67
CA ARG A 358 8.37 9.74 -20.20
C ARG A 358 7.20 10.64 -19.82
N ILE A 359 7.13 11.83 -20.40
CA ILE A 359 6.05 12.81 -20.19
C ILE A 359 4.92 12.50 -21.18
N MET A 360 3.77 12.07 -20.66
CA MET A 360 2.56 11.91 -21.46
C MET A 360 2.02 13.28 -21.85
N LYS A 361 1.60 13.40 -23.09
CA LYS A 361 0.85 14.57 -23.59
C LYS A 361 -0.62 14.19 -23.62
N PHE A 362 -1.45 15.11 -23.14
CA PHE A 362 -2.88 14.99 -23.14
C PHE A 362 -3.42 16.19 -23.89
N ASP A 363 -4.17 15.93 -24.94
CA ASP A 363 -4.89 16.97 -25.67
C ASP A 363 -6.03 17.58 -24.80
#